data_AF-A0A7V9AD53-F1
#
_entry.id   AF-A0A7V9AD53-F1
#
_cell.length_a   1.000
_cell.length_b   1.000
_cell.length_c   1.000
_cell.angle_alpha   90.00
_cell.angle_beta   90.00
_cell.angle_gamma   90.00
#
_symmetry.space_group_name_H-M   'P 1'
#
loop_
_entity.id
_entity.type
_entity.pdbx_description
1 polymer ?
#
loop_
_entity_poly.entity_id
_entity_poly.type
_entity_poly.pdbx_seq_one_letter_code
_entity_poly.pdbx_strand_id
1 'polypeptide(L)' 'ERREMIRYPEFVAKGWQLGSGPTESCCKALTARLKGRGRRWDARNAEAVMALEALKQSGQWQTYWLIQAKIPA' A
#
# COMPACT_ATOMS: atom_id res chain seq x y z
N GLU A 1 -17.22 0.60 27.00
CA GLU A 1 -16.99 1.89 26.31
C GLU A 1 -15.50 2.01 25.99
N ARG A 2 -15.07 2.45 24.79
CA ARG A 2 -13.64 2.49 24.40
C ARG A 2 -12.97 3.85 24.63
N ARG A 3 -13.46 4.66 25.59
CA ARG A 3 -12.99 6.04 25.84
C ARG A 3 -11.48 6.14 26.09
N GLU A 4 -10.89 5.15 26.76
CA GLU A 4 -9.45 5.11 27.05
C GLU A 4 -8.57 5.03 25.78
N MET A 5 -9.12 4.55 24.65
CA MET A 5 -8.43 4.49 23.37
C MET A 5 -8.49 5.80 22.57
N ILE A 6 -9.32 6.76 23.01
CA ILE A 6 -9.58 8.02 22.30
C ILE A 6 -8.61 9.10 22.82
N ARG A 7 -7.31 8.94 22.53
CA ARG A 7 -6.24 9.86 22.98
C ARG A 7 -5.83 10.84 21.88
N TYR A 8 -6.81 11.42 21.18
CA TYR A 8 -6.58 12.31 20.04
C TYR A 8 -5.59 13.45 20.34
N PRO A 9 -5.67 14.18 21.47
CA PRO A 9 -4.73 15.27 21.75
C PRO A 9 -3.27 14.80 21.79
N GLU A 10 -3.02 13.62 22.35
CA GLU A 10 -1.67 13.07 22.41
C GLU A 10 -1.16 12.61 21.06
N PHE A 11 -2.03 12.04 20.23
CA PHE A 11 -1.68 11.61 18.88
C PHE A 11 -1.37 12.80 17.97
N VAL A 12 -2.14 13.90 18.10
CA VAL A 12 -1.86 15.17 17.41
C VAL A 12 -0.52 15.75 17.89
N ALA A 13 -0.25 15.76 19.20
CA ALA A 13 1.03 16.24 19.74
C ALA A 13 2.24 15.43 19.24
N LYS A 14 2.06 14.13 18.99
CA LYS A 14 3.07 13.25 18.37
C LYS A 14 3.16 13.39 16.85
N GLY A 15 2.32 14.21 16.23
CA GLY A 15 2.28 14.39 14.78
C GLY A 15 1.77 13.17 14.01
N TRP A 16 1.01 12.28 14.66
CA TRP A 16 0.49 11.09 13.99
C TRP A 16 -0.65 11.44 13.03
N GLN A 17 -0.65 10.81 11.85
CA GLN A 17 -1.77 10.91 10.93
C GLN A 17 -2.95 10.12 11.49
N LEU A 18 -4.00 10.84 11.87
CA LEU A 18 -5.24 10.28 12.43
C LEU A 18 -6.26 9.89 11.35
N GLY A 19 -6.10 10.42 10.14
CA GLY A 19 -6.99 10.15 9.01
C GLY A 19 -6.54 8.94 8.19
N SER A 20 -7.50 8.20 7.65
CA SER A 20 -7.30 7.13 6.69
C SER A 20 -6.99 7.62 5.26
N GLY A 21 -6.99 8.94 5.02
CA GLY A 21 -6.84 9.53 3.68
C GLY A 21 -5.64 9.02 2.87
N PRO A 22 -4.42 8.92 3.44
CA PRO A 22 -3.27 8.33 2.74
C PRO A 22 -3.50 6.86 2.36
N THR A 23 -4.11 6.07 3.24
CA THR A 23 -4.46 4.67 2.99
C THR A 23 -5.53 4.56 1.91
N GLU A 24 -6.59 5.35 1.97
CA GLU A 24 -7.67 5.37 0.98
C GLU A 24 -7.17 5.81 -0.39
N SER A 25 -6.32 6.83 -0.44
CA SER A 25 -5.65 7.30 -1.65
C SER A 25 -4.82 6.18 -2.28
N CYS A 26 -4.02 5.47 -1.46
CA CYS A 26 -3.23 4.33 -1.91
C CYS A 26 -4.13 3.21 -2.48
N CYS A 27 -5.19 2.82 -1.79
CA CYS A 27 -6.15 1.81 -2.27
C CYS A 27 -6.78 2.21 -3.62
N LYS A 28 -7.10 3.50 -3.79
CA LYS A 28 -7.65 4.01 -5.06
C LYS A 28 -6.60 3.96 -6.17
N ALA A 29 -5.38 4.39 -5.89
CA ALA A 29 -4.32 4.46 -6.88
C ALA A 29 -3.85 3.06 -7.31
N LEU A 30 -3.62 2.12 -6.38
CA LEU A 30 -3.17 0.76 -6.68
C LEU A 30 -4.19 -0.01 -7.54
N THR A 31 -5.47 0.16 -7.26
CA THR A 31 -6.52 -0.59 -7.98
C THR A 31 -6.77 -0.05 -9.40
N ALA A 32 -6.28 1.14 -9.74
CA ALA A 32 -6.45 1.72 -11.07
C ALA A 32 -5.81 0.85 -12.18
N ARG A 33 -4.64 0.24 -11.90
CA ARG A 33 -4.00 -0.70 -12.85
C ARG A 33 -4.66 -2.08 -12.87
N LEU A 34 -5.35 -2.46 -11.80
CA LEU A 34 -6.05 -3.74 -11.73
C LEU A 34 -7.41 -3.70 -12.45
N LYS A 35 -8.24 -2.68 -12.19
CA LYS A 35 -9.66 -2.58 -12.55
C LYS A 35 -9.97 -1.93 -13.91
N GLY A 36 -8.97 -1.75 -14.78
CA GLY A 36 -9.17 -1.13 -16.10
C GLY A 36 -10.03 -1.98 -17.05
N ARG A 37 -10.59 -1.34 -18.08
CA ARG A 37 -11.44 -2.01 -19.09
C ARG A 37 -10.71 -3.20 -19.74
N GLY A 38 -11.43 -4.30 -19.91
CA GLY A 38 -10.92 -5.52 -20.56
C GLY A 38 -9.91 -6.33 -19.72
N ARG A 39 -9.56 -5.90 -18.50
CA ARG A 39 -8.62 -6.62 -17.64
C ARG A 39 -9.36 -7.74 -16.92
N ARG A 40 -8.94 -8.98 -17.17
CA ARG A 40 -9.40 -10.18 -16.48
C ARG A 40 -8.19 -10.91 -15.94
N TRP A 41 -8.27 -11.28 -14.68
CA TRP A 41 -7.19 -11.93 -13.96
C TRP A 41 -7.76 -13.10 -13.17
N ASP A 42 -7.00 -14.18 -13.05
CA ASP A 42 -7.16 -15.06 -11.90
C ASP A 42 -6.60 -14.38 -10.63
N ALA A 43 -6.90 -14.94 -9.46
CA ALA A 43 -6.52 -14.34 -8.18
C ALA A 43 -5.00 -14.15 -8.05
N ARG A 44 -4.21 -15.13 -8.48
CA ARG A 44 -2.74 -15.09 -8.40
C ARG A 44 -2.16 -13.98 -9.28
N ASN A 45 -2.68 -13.83 -10.49
CA ASN A 45 -2.25 -12.80 -11.42
C ASN A 45 -2.71 -11.40 -10.99
N ALA A 46 -3.90 -11.29 -10.38
CA ALA A 46 -4.37 -10.03 -9.80
C ALA A 46 -3.45 -9.56 -8.67
N GLU A 47 -3.05 -10.46 -7.78
CA GLU A 47 -2.12 -10.19 -6.69
C GLU A 47 -0.74 -9.78 -7.21
N ALA A 48 -0.19 -10.53 -8.18
CA ALA A 48 1.11 -10.21 -8.78
C ALA A 48 1.11 -8.81 -9.43
N VAL A 49 0.04 -8.46 -10.16
CA VAL A 49 -0.10 -7.12 -10.76
C VAL A 49 -0.22 -6.04 -9.69
N MET A 50 -0.96 -6.30 -8.60
CA MET A 50 -1.08 -5.36 -7.49
C MET A 50 0.26 -5.12 -6.78
N ALA A 51 1.07 -6.17 -6.59
CA ALA A 51 2.40 -6.07 -6.01
C ALA A 51 3.35 -5.21 -6.86
N LEU A 52 3.33 -5.39 -8.18
CA LEU A 52 4.12 -4.57 -9.11
C LEU A 52 3.68 -3.10 -9.08
N GLU A 53 2.38 -2.84 -9.05
CA GLU A 53 1.85 -1.48 -8.96
C GLU A 53 2.25 -0.81 -7.63
N ALA A 54 2.24 -1.56 -6.52
CA ALA A 54 2.69 -1.08 -5.22
C ALA A 54 4.18 -0.73 -5.21
N LEU A 55 5.04 -1.56 -5.80
CA LEU A 55 6.47 -1.26 -5.95
C LEU A 55 6.71 0.01 -6.76
N LYS A 56 5.94 0.19 -7.84
CA LYS A 56 6.04 1.38 -8.68
C LYS A 56 5.60 2.65 -7.96
N GLN A 57 4.41 2.64 -7.33
CA GLN A 57 3.86 3.84 -6.67
C GLN A 57 4.64 4.24 -5.41
N SER A 58 5.23 3.28 -4.70
CA SER A 58 6.07 3.56 -3.54
C SER A 58 7.50 4.00 -3.90
N GLY A 59 7.90 3.94 -5.18
CA GLY A 59 9.27 4.26 -5.61
C GLY A 59 10.33 3.26 -5.14
N GLN A 60 9.92 2.08 -4.66
CA GLN A 60 10.81 1.09 -4.03
C GLN A 60 11.41 0.08 -5.03
N TRP A 61 11.33 0.36 -6.33
CA TRP A 61 11.78 -0.56 -7.37
C TRP A 61 13.26 -0.95 -7.20
N GLN A 62 14.14 0.03 -6.98
CA GLN A 62 15.56 -0.21 -6.74
C GLN A 62 15.80 -1.04 -5.48
N THR A 63 15.14 -0.69 -4.37
CA THR A 63 15.25 -1.41 -3.10
C THR A 63 14.83 -2.87 -3.26
N TYR A 64 13.75 -3.13 -3.99
CA TYR A 64 13.27 -4.48 -4.28
C TYR A 64 14.35 -5.31 -4.97
N TRP A 65 14.95 -4.80 -6.05
CA TRP A 65 15.99 -5.54 -6.79
C TRP A 65 17.28 -5.73 -5.98
N LEU A 66 17.66 -4.75 -5.15
CA LEU A 66 18.79 -4.89 -4.23
C LEU A 66 18.57 -5.99 -3.18
N ILE A 67 17.33 -6.19 -2.75
CA ILE A 67 16.97 -7.28 -1.84
C ILE A 67 16.96 -8.61 -2.59
N GLN A 68 16.31 -8.68 -3.75
CA GLN A 68 16.21 -9.92 -4.54
C GLN A 68 17.58 -10.46 -4.97
N ALA A 69 18.51 -9.59 -5.36
CA ALA A 69 19.87 -9.98 -5.74
C ALA A 69 20.69 -10.60 -4.59
N LYS A 70 20.27 -10.39 -3.33
CA LYS A 70 20.93 -10.94 -2.14
C LYS A 70 20.33 -12.28 -1.67
N ILE A 71 19.22 -12.71 -2.26
CA ILE A 71 18.57 -13.97 -1.92
C ILE A 71 19.16 -15.06 -2.83
N PRO A 72 19.87 -16.08 -2.28
CA PRO A 72 20.32 -17.21 -3.10
C PRO A 72 19.11 -17.98 -3.64
N ALA A 73 19.26 -18.48 -4.88
CA ALA A 73 18.21 -19.15 -5.65
C ALA A 73 17.66 -20.42 -5.00
#